data_AF-G7TBF4-F1
#
_entry.id   AF-G7TBF4-F1
#
_cell.length_a   1.000
_cell.length_b   1.000
_cell.length_c   1.000
_cell.angle_alpha   90.00
_cell.angle_beta   90.00
_cell.angle_gamma   90.00
#
_symmetry.space_group_name_H-M   'P 1'
#
loop_
_entity.id
_entity.type
_entity.pdbx_description
1 polymer ?
#
loop_
_entity_poly.entity_id
_entity_poly.type
_entity_poly.pdbx_seq_one_letter_code
_entity_poly.pdbx_strand_id
1 'polypeptide(L)'
;MKKRFSEEQIIGFLREAEAGMPIKDLCRRHGFSEASYYLWRSKFGGMSVPDAKRLKDLEAENTRLKKLLAEQVFQNDLIKDALQKNGERTGASCAGARVDRRWRQRALRPGSDRHERQCAARSPARGPQR
;
A
#
# COMPACT_ATOMS: atom_id res chain seq x y z
N MET A 1 6.36 -3.30 31.22
CA MET A 1 5.73 -3.37 32.56
C MET A 1 5.22 -4.79 32.79
N LYS A 2 5.63 -5.48 33.84
CA LYS A 2 5.23 -6.88 34.09
C LYS A 2 3.86 -6.87 34.79
N LYS A 3 2.83 -7.47 34.19
CA LYS A 3 1.51 -7.62 34.85
C LYS A 3 1.70 -8.53 36.07
N ARG A 4 1.17 -8.11 37.24
CA ARG A 4 1.27 -8.85 38.51
C ARG A 4 0.37 -10.09 38.55
N PHE A 5 -0.79 -10.00 37.90
CA PHE A 5 -1.78 -11.07 37.80
C PHE A 5 -2.02 -11.43 36.33
N SER A 6 -2.21 -12.72 36.07
CA SER A 6 -2.65 -13.22 34.76
C SER A 6 -4.14 -12.90 34.56
N GLU A 7 -4.59 -12.94 33.30
CA GLU A 7 -6.01 -12.64 33.01
C GLU A 7 -6.92 -13.75 33.50
N GLU A 8 -6.44 -14.99 33.51
CA GLU A 8 -7.11 -16.15 34.06
C GLU A 8 -7.30 -16.00 35.59
N GLN A 9 -6.28 -15.50 36.29
CA GLN A 9 -6.38 -15.19 37.73
C GLN A 9 -7.39 -14.08 38.00
N ILE A 10 -7.36 -13.02 37.19
CA ILE A 10 -8.29 -11.89 37.30
C ILE A 10 -9.74 -12.37 37.11
N ILE A 11 -10.00 -13.19 36.09
CA ILE A 11 -11.34 -13.76 35.84
C ILE A 11 -11.78 -14.66 37.00
N GLY A 12 -10.84 -15.43 37.58
CA GLY A 12 -11.09 -16.20 38.81
C GLY A 12 -11.59 -15.32 39.96
N PHE A 13 -10.90 -14.21 40.23
CA PHE A 13 -11.30 -13.27 41.28
C PHE A 13 -12.68 -12.65 41.03
N LEU A 14 -12.98 -12.30 39.78
CA LEU A 14 -14.31 -11.77 39.42
C LEU A 14 -15.41 -12.80 39.67
N ARG A 15 -15.16 -14.08 39.38
CA ARG A 15 -16.11 -15.18 39.65
C ARG A 15 -16.32 -15.45 41.13
N GLU A 16 -15.28 -15.37 41.95
CA GLU A 16 -15.42 -15.49 43.41
C GLU A 16 -16.32 -14.39 43.98
N ALA A 17 -16.21 -13.16 43.45
CA ALA A 17 -17.12 -12.07 43.81
C ALA A 17 -18.55 -12.30 43.29
N GLU A 18 -18.72 -12.81 42.07
CA GLU A 18 -20.04 -13.20 41.52
C GLU A 18 -20.70 -14.35 42.32
N ALA A 19 -19.91 -15.24 42.90
CA ALA A 19 -20.36 -16.31 43.80
C ALA A 19 -20.78 -15.81 45.20
N GLY A 20 -20.71 -14.50 45.45
CA GLY A 20 -21.19 -13.87 46.68
C GLY A 20 -20.10 -13.49 47.69
N MET A 21 -18.81 -13.64 47.36
CA MET A 21 -17.74 -13.20 48.26
C MET A 21 -17.67 -11.66 48.31
N PRO A 22 -17.61 -11.05 49.51
CA PRO A 22 -17.47 -9.60 49.63
C PRO A 22 -16.12 -9.13 49.06
N ILE A 23 -16.17 -8.10 48.21
CA ILE A 23 -15.01 -7.56 47.48
C ILE A 23 -13.88 -7.15 48.44
N LYS A 24 -14.21 -6.63 49.63
CA LYS A 24 -13.24 -6.25 50.67
C LYS A 24 -12.38 -7.40 51.15
N ASP A 25 -12.98 -8.57 51.34
CA ASP A 25 -12.25 -9.75 51.81
C ASP A 25 -11.43 -10.37 50.68
N LEU A 26 -11.97 -10.34 49.46
CA LEU A 26 -11.24 -10.73 48.24
C LEU A 26 -9.97 -9.90 48.06
N CYS A 27 -10.08 -8.57 48.21
CA CYS A 27 -8.94 -7.64 48.13
C CYS A 27 -7.86 -7.94 49.17
N ARG A 28 -8.26 -8.24 50.41
CA ARG A 28 -7.35 -8.61 51.51
C ARG A 28 -6.68 -9.96 51.28
N ARG A 29 -7.43 -10.96 50.79
CA ARG A 29 -6.93 -12.32 50.56
C ARG A 29 -5.92 -12.39 49.42
N HIS A 30 -6.21 -11.71 48.30
CA HIS A 30 -5.39 -11.81 47.09
C HIS A 30 -4.40 -10.64 46.91
N GLY A 31 -4.46 -9.62 47.77
CA GLY A 31 -3.50 -8.53 47.80
C GLY A 31 -3.64 -7.56 46.63
N PHE A 32 -4.86 -7.16 46.29
CA PHE A 32 -5.15 -6.10 45.32
C PHE A 32 -6.14 -5.08 45.88
N SER A 33 -6.21 -3.90 45.28
CA SER A 33 -7.12 -2.83 45.70
C SER A 33 -8.51 -2.98 45.11
N GLU A 34 -9.54 -2.48 45.79
CA GLU A 34 -10.91 -2.44 45.26
C GLU A 34 -10.99 -1.72 43.90
N ALA A 35 -10.18 -0.66 43.72
CA ALA A 35 -10.08 0.03 42.44
C ALA A 35 -9.62 -0.89 41.30
N SER A 36 -8.69 -1.80 41.57
CA SER A 36 -8.23 -2.80 40.59
C SER A 36 -9.33 -3.77 40.21
N TYR A 37 -10.15 -4.19 41.19
CA TYR A 37 -11.29 -5.06 40.95
C TYR A 37 -12.31 -4.43 39.99
N TYR A 38 -12.71 -3.18 40.21
CA TYR A 38 -13.67 -2.51 39.33
C TYR A 38 -13.10 -2.25 37.92
N LEU A 39 -11.80 -1.97 37.82
CA LEU A 39 -11.11 -1.88 36.53
C LEU A 39 -11.10 -3.22 35.78
N TRP A 40 -10.95 -4.33 36.48
CA TRP A 40 -11.01 -5.66 35.88
C TRP A 40 -12.43 -6.05 35.51
N ARG A 41 -13.42 -5.69 36.34
CA ARG A 41 -14.84 -5.95 36.07
C ARG A 41 -15.30 -5.26 34.79
N SER A 42 -14.81 -4.07 34.47
CA SER A 42 -15.17 -3.40 33.20
C SER A 42 -14.52 -4.05 31.97
N LYS A 43 -13.37 -4.72 32.14
CA LYS A 43 -12.63 -5.36 31.03
C LYS A 43 -13.00 -6.83 30.80
N PHE A 44 -13.22 -7.57 31.88
CA PHE A 44 -13.39 -9.03 31.89
C PHE A 44 -14.71 -9.47 32.53
N GLY A 45 -15.56 -8.54 32.98
CA GLY A 45 -16.86 -8.88 33.54
C GLY A 45 -17.73 -9.62 32.53
N GLY A 46 -18.36 -10.72 32.96
CA GLY A 46 -19.15 -11.59 32.09
C GLY A 46 -18.33 -12.44 31.10
N MET A 47 -17.00 -12.36 31.12
CA MET A 47 -16.12 -13.17 30.27
C MET A 47 -15.70 -14.46 31.00
N SER A 48 -15.74 -15.61 30.32
CA SER A 48 -15.20 -16.84 30.86
C SER A 48 -13.69 -16.98 30.57
N VAL A 49 -12.98 -17.78 31.37
CA VAL A 49 -11.55 -18.08 31.15
C VAL A 49 -11.26 -18.60 29.72
N PRO A 50 -12.02 -19.56 29.16
CA PRO A 50 -11.78 -19.99 27.78
C PRO A 50 -12.06 -18.89 26.75
N ASP A 51 -13.04 -18.00 27.00
CA ASP A 51 -13.32 -16.87 26.11
C ASP A 51 -12.16 -15.87 26.10
N ALA A 52 -11.58 -15.58 27.27
CA ALA A 52 -10.43 -14.69 27.37
C ALA A 52 -9.19 -15.24 26.66
N LYS A 53 -8.96 -16.56 26.78
CA LYS A 53 -7.88 -17.22 26.05
C LYS A 53 -8.10 -17.17 24.54
N ARG A 54 -9.31 -17.52 24.09
CA ARG A 54 -9.68 -17.46 22.67
C ARG A 54 -9.55 -16.04 22.12
N LEU A 55 -9.96 -15.02 22.88
CA LEU A 55 -9.85 -13.62 22.47
C LEU A 55 -8.39 -13.22 22.23
N LYS A 56 -7.48 -13.57 23.15
CA LYS A 56 -6.04 -13.32 22.96
C LYS A 56 -5.47 -13.99 21.72
N ASP A 57 -5.82 -15.26 21.50
CA ASP A 57 -5.35 -16.02 20.34
C ASP A 57 -5.83 -15.35 19.04
N LEU A 58 -7.10 -14.92 19.01
CA LEU A 58 -7.67 -14.20 17.87
C LEU A 58 -7.05 -12.82 17.68
N GLU A 59 -6.74 -12.07 18.73
CA GLU A 59 -6.06 -10.78 18.65
C GLU A 59 -4.63 -10.92 18.11
N ALA A 60 -3.90 -11.96 18.55
CA ALA A 60 -2.57 -12.28 18.06
C ALA A 60 -2.59 -12.62 16.56
N GLU A 61 -3.54 -13.48 16.16
CA GLU A 61 -3.72 -13.85 14.75
C GLU A 61 -4.13 -12.64 13.92
N ASN A 62 -5.07 -11.82 14.39
CA ASN A 62 -5.49 -10.61 13.69
C ASN A 62 -4.33 -9.64 13.47
N THR A 63 -3.46 -9.48 14.48
CA THR A 63 -2.26 -8.65 14.39
C THR A 63 -1.27 -9.20 13.36
N ARG A 64 -1.07 -10.52 13.34
CA ARG A 64 -0.22 -11.19 12.35
C ARG A 64 -0.78 -11.01 10.94
N LEU A 65 -2.08 -11.27 10.75
CA LEU A 65 -2.75 -11.16 9.47
C LEU A 65 -2.72 -9.73 8.94
N LYS A 66 -2.94 -8.72 9.78
CA LYS A 66 -2.82 -7.30 9.38
C LYS A 66 -1.41 -6.95 8.89
N LYS A 67 -0.37 -7.46 9.54
CA LYS A 67 1.02 -7.26 9.09
C LYS A 67 1.27 -7.90 7.73
N LEU A 68 0.86 -9.16 7.56
CA LEU A 68 0.99 -9.86 6.29
C LEU A 68 0.21 -9.17 5.17
N LEU A 69 -1.01 -8.70 5.46
CA LEU A 69 -1.81 -7.96 4.50
C LEU A 69 -1.14 -6.65 4.10
N ALA A 70 -0.62 -5.88 5.06
CA ALA A 70 0.10 -4.63 4.75
C ALA A 70 1.32 -4.88 3.85
N GLU A 71 2.10 -5.92 4.15
CA GLU A 71 3.25 -6.32 3.34
C GLU A 71 2.82 -6.73 1.93
N GLN A 72 1.77 -7.54 1.80
CA GLN A 72 1.26 -7.96 0.49
C GLN A 72 0.69 -6.81 -0.32
N VAL A 73 -0.02 -5.87 0.30
CA VAL A 73 -0.53 -4.67 -0.38
C VAL A 73 0.64 -3.83 -0.88
N PHE A 74 1.65 -3.61 -0.04
CA PHE A 74 2.86 -2.88 -0.43
C PHE A 74 3.58 -3.53 -1.63
N GLN A 75 3.79 -4.85 -1.58
CA GLN A 75 4.41 -5.59 -2.70
C GLN A 75 3.59 -5.48 -3.99
N ASN A 76 2.26 -5.58 -3.90
CA ASN A 76 1.38 -5.42 -5.05
C ASN A 76 1.48 -4.02 -5.67
N ASP A 77 1.56 -2.97 -4.84
CA ASP A 77 1.70 -1.60 -5.32
C ASP A 77 3.04 -1.39 -6.04
N LEU A 78 4.14 -1.92 -5.49
CA LEU A 78 5.45 -1.90 -6.16
C LEU A 78 5.42 -2.62 -7.52
N ILE A 79 4.75 -3.77 -7.60
CA ILE A 79 4.62 -4.53 -8.85
C ILE A 79 3.79 -3.74 -9.86
N LYS A 80 2.66 -3.16 -9.45
CA LYS A 80 1.82 -2.34 -10.34
C LYS A 80 2.58 -1.12 -10.87
N ASP A 81 3.32 -0.43 -10.02
CA ASP A 81 4.15 0.71 -10.41
C ASP A 81 5.24 0.31 -11.42
N ALA A 82 5.89 -0.84 -11.20
CA ALA A 82 6.89 -1.36 -12.13
C ALA A 82 6.27 -1.72 -13.50
N LEU A 83 5.09 -2.34 -13.51
CA LEU A 83 4.37 -2.68 -14.75
C LEU A 83 3.90 -1.43 -15.50
N GLN A 84 3.39 -0.42 -14.81
CA GLN A 84 2.99 0.86 -15.43
C GLN A 84 4.18 1.55 -16.10
N LYS A 85 5.32 1.68 -15.39
CA LYS A 85 6.56 2.25 -15.95
C LYS A 85 7.06 1.49 -17.17
N ASN A 86 6.92 0.16 -17.19
CA ASN A 86 7.32 -0.66 -18.32
C ASN A 86 6.36 -0.53 -19.51
N GLY A 87 5.05 -0.40 -19.26
CA GLY A 87 4.04 -0.13 -20.29
C GLY A 87 4.20 1.25 -20.95
N GLU A 88 4.58 2.26 -20.18
CA GLU A 88 4.90 3.60 -20.71
C GLU A 88 6.15 3.58 -21.61
N ARG A 89 7.20 2.83 -21.22
CA ARG A 89 8.43 2.68 -22.03
C ARG A 89 8.17 1.94 -23.35
N THR A 90 7.34 0.90 -23.34
CA THR A 90 7.02 0.16 -24.57
C THR A 90 6.03 0.92 -25.46
N GLY A 91 5.10 1.70 -24.90
CA GLY A 91 4.21 2.59 -25.65
C GLY A 91 4.94 3.74 -26.36
N ALA A 92 6.01 4.26 -25.77
CA ALA A 92 6.84 5.31 -26.37
C ALA A 92 7.66 4.81 -27.58
N SER A 93 7.96 3.51 -27.66
CA SER A 93 8.69 2.94 -28.80
C SER A 93 7.83 2.76 -30.06
N CYS A 94 6.49 2.77 -29.94
CA CYS A 94 5.57 2.54 -31.06
C CYS A 94 4.99 3.83 -31.66
N ALA A 95 5.03 4.95 -30.94
CA ALA A 95 4.44 6.23 -31.36
C ALA A 95 5.28 7.00 -32.41
N GLY A 96 6.49 6.53 -32.74
CA GLY A 96 7.40 7.15 -33.70
C GLY A 96 7.31 6.62 -35.14
N ALA A 97 6.50 5.60 -35.43
CA ALA A 97 6.38 5.02 -36.77
C ALA A 97 5.16 5.54 -37.54
N ARG A 98 4.94 6.87 -37.58
CA ARG A 98 4.15 7.46 -38.68
C ARG A 98 5.06 7.53 -39.90
N VAL A 99 5.07 6.45 -40.68
CA VAL A 99 5.60 6.47 -42.04
C VAL A 99 4.84 7.54 -42.80
N ASP A 100 5.47 8.68 -43.05
CA ASP A 100 4.96 9.71 -43.94
C ASP A 100 4.81 9.08 -45.34
N ARG A 101 3.59 8.67 -45.69
CA ARG A 101 3.26 8.08 -47.00
C ARG A 101 3.43 9.06 -48.15
N ARG A 102 3.82 10.32 -47.90
CA ARG A 102 3.98 11.35 -48.92
C ARG A 102 5.33 11.26 -49.67
N TRP A 103 6.36 10.68 -49.06
CA TRP A 103 7.69 10.59 -49.69
C TRP A 103 7.87 9.37 -50.62
N ARG A 104 7.05 8.32 -50.49
CA ARG A 104 7.18 7.10 -51.32
C ARG A 104 6.62 7.19 -52.75
N GLN A 105 5.87 8.23 -53.10
CA GLN A 105 5.26 8.34 -54.44
C GLN A 105 6.05 9.23 -55.43
N ARG A 106 7.13 9.89 -55.00
CA ARG A 106 7.94 10.76 -55.89
C ARG A 106 9.11 10.05 -56.58
N ALA A 107 9.39 8.79 -56.24
CA ALA A 107 10.57 8.07 -56.73
C ALA A 107 10.30 7.12 -57.93
N LEU A 108 9.08 7.11 -58.49
CA LEU A 108 8.73 6.25 -59.63
C LEU A 108 8.16 7.08 -60.79
N ARG A 109 9.02 7.87 -61.44
CA ARG A 109 8.79 8.30 -62.84
C ARG A 109 10.06 8.06 -63.66
N PRO A 110 10.04 7.14 -64.64
CA PRO A 110 11.17 6.94 -65.54
C PRO A 110 11.12 7.94 -66.72
N GLY A 111 12.21 8.71 -66.86
CA GLY A 111 12.90 9.07 -68.12
C GLY A 111 12.22 9.92 -69.21
N SER A 112 12.67 11.17 -69.34
CA SER A 112 13.23 11.88 -70.53
C SER A 112 13.26 13.39 -70.14
N ASP A 113 14.26 14.23 -70.37
CA ASP A 113 15.14 14.41 -71.51
C ASP A 113 16.46 15.09 -71.10
N ARG A 114 17.46 14.81 -71.91
CA ARG A 114 18.79 15.39 -71.95
C ARG A 114 18.67 16.77 -72.62
N HIS A 115 19.46 17.76 -72.17
CA HIS A 115 19.56 19.15 -72.66
C HIS A 115 18.50 20.14 -72.14
N GLU A 116 18.91 21.05 -71.24
CA GLU A 116 19.09 22.45 -71.66
C GLU A 116 20.03 23.20 -70.69
N ARG A 117 21.03 23.85 -71.28
CA ARG A 117 21.92 24.80 -70.63
C ARG A 117 21.17 26.11 -70.52
N GLN A 118 21.24 26.81 -69.39
CA GLN A 118 21.91 28.11 -69.37
C GLN A 118 22.04 28.69 -67.97
N CYS A 119 23.30 28.97 -67.64
CA CYS A 119 23.70 30.03 -66.74
C CYS A 119 23.09 31.36 -67.23
N ALA A 120 22.39 32.06 -66.33
CA ALA A 120 22.24 33.50 -66.41
C ALA A 120 22.59 34.07 -65.03
N ALA A 121 23.85 34.46 -64.90
CA ALA A 121 24.31 35.34 -63.84
C ALA A 121 23.58 36.68 -63.94
N ARG A 122 23.11 37.20 -62.80
CA ARG A 122 23.10 38.63 -62.46
C ARG A 122 22.68 38.80 -61.00
N SER A 123 23.67 38.79 -60.10
CA SER A 123 23.64 39.71 -58.96
C SER A 123 24.04 41.10 -59.49
N PRO A 124 23.61 42.20 -58.86
CA PRO A 124 24.37 42.67 -57.70
C PRO A 124 23.52 43.30 -56.57
N ALA A 125 24.08 43.14 -55.36
CA ALA A 125 24.24 44.17 -54.33
C ALA A 125 23.06 44.62 -53.43
N ARG A 126 23.31 44.37 -52.12
CA ARG A 126 22.99 45.18 -50.91
C ARG A 126 21.51 45.24 -50.48
N GLY A 127 21.16 45.13 -49.20
CA GLY A 127 21.93 45.32 -47.97
C GLY A 127 21.34 44.57 -46.76
N PRO A 128 21.86 44.82 -45.54
CA PRO A 128 21.68 43.93 -44.40
C PRO A 128 20.49 44.28 -43.50
N GLN A 129 19.95 43.22 -42.89
CA GLN A 129 19.46 43.08 -41.50
C GLN A 129 18.75 44.27 -40.84
N ARG A 130 17.49 44.00 -40.48
CA ARG A 130 16.98 44.25 -39.13
C ARG A 130 16.20 43.03 -38.66
#